data_AF-A0A966IPY9-F1
#
_entry.id   AF-A0A966IPY9-F1
#
_cell.length_a   1.000
_cell.length_b   1.000
_cell.length_c   1.000
_cell.angle_alpha   90.00
_cell.angle_beta   90.00
_cell.angle_gamma   90.00
#
_symmetry.space_group_name_H-M   'P 1'
#
loop_
_entity.id
_entity.type
_entity.pdbx_description
1 polymer ?
#
loop_
_entity_poly.entity_id
_entity_poly.type
_entity_poly.pdbx_seq_one_letter_code
_entity_poly.pdbx_strand_id
1 'polypeptide(L)'
;MKPHPRVIYTTPEIGSVGLSKDQATKKYAHKLKISRVSFSENDRAITDNKKLGWIEIYIYRNFVVGASVIGIGAGELLNFWSFMISNRISIYKVARTSFAYPTLGEVNKKLITNYIGPKFFNNPLIRNMVRLTQKFLP
;
A
#
# COMPACT_ATOMS: atom_id res chain seq x y z
N MET A 1 14.63 0.41 16.71
CA MET A 1 13.65 1.45 17.09
C MET A 1 12.28 1.02 16.57
N LYS A 2 11.29 0.85 17.46
CA LYS A 2 9.92 0.53 17.04
C LYS A 2 9.31 1.77 16.35
N PRO A 3 8.69 1.64 15.17
CA PRO A 3 8.04 2.77 14.51
C PRO A 3 6.82 3.21 15.33
N HIS A 4 6.77 4.47 15.73
CA HIS A 4 5.62 5.04 16.43
C HIS A 4 4.71 5.73 15.41
N PRO A 5 3.43 5.34 15.28
CA PRO A 5 2.49 6.08 14.46
C PRO A 5 2.23 7.46 15.09
N ARG A 6 2.12 8.48 14.24
CA ARG A 6 1.75 9.85 14.63
C ARG A 6 0.55 10.26 13.82
N VAL A 7 -0.50 10.71 14.48
CA VAL A 7 -1.77 11.08 13.86
C VAL A 7 -2.21 12.44 14.39
N ILE A 8 -2.69 13.28 13.48
CA ILE A 8 -3.27 14.58 13.72
C ILE A 8 -4.74 14.45 13.32
N TYR A 9 -5.64 14.64 14.29
CA TYR A 9 -7.08 14.43 14.14
C TYR A 9 -7.80 15.65 13.56
N THR A 10 -7.26 16.19 12.46
CA THR A 10 -7.93 17.20 11.63
C THR A 10 -9.02 16.54 10.78
N THR A 11 -9.80 17.35 10.06
CA THR A 11 -10.72 16.86 9.02
C THR A 11 -10.22 17.34 7.65
N PRO A 12 -9.62 16.48 6.81
CA PRO A 12 -9.36 15.04 7.02
C PRO A 12 -8.20 14.78 8.00
N GLU A 13 -8.14 13.55 8.55
CA GLU A 13 -7.04 13.16 9.44
C GLU A 13 -5.73 13.06 8.66
N ILE A 14 -4.62 13.29 9.34
CA ILE A 14 -3.28 13.18 8.76
C ILE A 14 -2.46 12.28 9.67
N GLY A 15 -1.80 11.26 9.12
CA GLY A 15 -0.92 10.43 9.91
C GLY A 15 0.25 9.86 9.14
N SER A 16 1.26 9.42 9.88
CA SER A 16 2.43 8.75 9.32
C SER A 16 3.05 7.77 10.31
N VAL A 17 3.78 6.79 9.78
CA VAL A 17 4.54 5.80 10.56
C VAL A 17 5.82 5.43 9.83
N GLY A 18 6.92 5.23 10.56
CA GLY A 18 8.22 4.92 9.96
C GLY A 18 8.90 6.14 9.32
N LEU A 19 9.63 5.92 8.22
CA LEU A 19 10.32 6.99 7.50
C LEU A 19 9.32 7.88 6.75
N SER A 20 9.54 9.20 6.80
CA SER A 20 8.85 10.12 5.88
C SER A 20 9.32 9.91 4.44
N LYS A 21 8.57 10.45 3.46
CA LYS A 21 8.97 10.43 2.05
C LYS A 21 10.38 10.99 1.84
N ASP A 22 10.67 12.14 2.45
CA ASP A 22 11.98 12.80 2.36
C ASP A 22 13.09 11.93 2.97
N GLN A 23 12.87 11.39 4.17
CA GLN A 23 13.83 10.51 4.84
C GLN A 23 14.08 9.22 4.04
N ALA A 24 13.02 8.60 3.52
CA ALA A 24 13.12 7.39 2.71
C ALA A 24 13.85 7.65 1.39
N THR A 25 13.56 8.79 0.74
CA THR A 25 14.21 9.19 -0.51
C THR A 25 15.69 9.47 -0.29
N LYS A 26 16.06 10.23 0.75
CA LYS A 26 17.46 10.49 1.11
C LYS A 26 18.23 9.19 1.42
N LYS A 27 17.59 8.24 2.10
CA LYS A 27 18.24 7.00 2.56
C LYS A 27 18.41 5.96 1.46
N TYR A 28 17.43 5.81 0.57
CA TYR A 28 17.39 4.70 -0.39
C TYR A 28 17.47 5.14 -1.86
N ALA A 29 17.33 6.44 -2.14
CA ALA A 29 17.40 7.03 -3.47
C ALA A 29 16.57 6.25 -4.51
N HIS A 30 17.16 5.89 -5.65
CA HIS A 30 16.54 5.16 -6.76
C HIS A 30 16.05 3.74 -6.39
N LYS A 31 16.48 3.18 -5.24
CA LYS A 31 16.03 1.86 -4.77
C LYS A 31 14.69 1.93 -4.04
N LEU A 32 14.23 3.13 -3.68
CA LEU A 32 12.92 3.33 -3.08
C LEU A 32 11.82 3.14 -4.13
N LYS A 33 10.76 2.44 -3.76
CA LYS A 33 9.52 2.36 -4.52
C LYS A 33 8.40 2.98 -3.71
N ILE A 34 7.50 3.67 -4.40
CA ILE A 34 6.37 4.37 -3.79
C ILE A 34 5.11 3.80 -4.42
N SER A 35 4.14 3.43 -3.60
CA SER A 35 2.79 3.05 -4.03
C SER A 35 1.81 3.98 -3.35
N ARG A 36 0.84 4.51 -4.10
CA ARG A 36 -0.16 5.46 -3.63
C ARG A 36 -1.53 5.07 -4.15
N VAL A 37 -2.56 5.26 -3.33
CA VAL A 37 -3.97 5.03 -3.67
C VAL A 37 -4.79 6.20 -3.14
N SER A 38 -5.70 6.73 -3.97
CA SER A 38 -6.63 7.78 -3.56
C SER A 38 -7.87 7.20 -2.86
N PHE A 39 -8.42 7.90 -1.87
CA PHE A 39 -9.71 7.50 -1.28
C PHE A 39 -10.88 7.64 -2.27
N SER A 40 -10.70 8.40 -3.36
CA SER A 40 -11.65 8.45 -4.48
C SER A 40 -11.78 7.13 -5.24
N GLU A 41 -10.86 6.19 -5.04
CA GLU A 41 -10.89 4.85 -5.66
C GLU A 41 -11.41 3.78 -4.69
N ASN A 42 -11.85 4.13 -3.48
CA ASN A 42 -12.34 3.19 -2.48
C ASN A 42 -13.87 3.26 -2.34
N ASP A 43 -14.54 2.14 -2.56
CA ASP A 43 -16.01 2.08 -2.60
C ASP A 43 -16.63 2.50 -1.26
N ARG A 44 -16.01 2.12 -0.14
CA ARG A 44 -16.46 2.54 1.20
C ARG A 44 -16.37 4.05 1.37
N ALA A 45 -15.23 4.66 1.03
CA ALA A 45 -15.03 6.10 1.09
C ALA A 45 -15.95 6.87 0.11
N ILE A 46 -16.26 6.29 -1.05
CA ILE A 46 -17.23 6.85 -2.00
C ILE A 46 -18.63 6.85 -1.39
N THR A 47 -19.05 5.72 -0.82
CA THR A 47 -20.37 5.54 -0.19
C THR A 47 -20.55 6.49 0.98
N ASP A 48 -19.52 6.67 1.80
CA ASP A 48 -19.54 7.57 2.96
C ASP A 48 -19.32 9.06 2.60
N ASN A 49 -19.19 9.39 1.30
CA ASN A 49 -18.85 10.72 0.79
C ASN A 49 -17.57 11.33 1.40
N LYS A 50 -16.56 10.50 1.70
CA LYS A 50 -15.29 10.86 2.33
C LYS A 50 -14.10 10.51 1.44
N LYS A 51 -14.12 11.03 0.21
CA LYS A 51 -13.15 10.73 -0.86
C LYS A 51 -11.84 11.52 -0.77
N LEU A 52 -11.76 12.50 0.13
CA LEU A 52 -10.64 13.42 0.21
C LEU A 52 -9.38 12.72 0.76
N GLY A 53 -8.29 12.86 0.00
CA GLY A 53 -6.96 12.45 0.42
C GLY A 53 -6.51 11.11 -0.19
N TRP A 54 -5.45 10.55 0.38
CA TRP A 54 -4.75 9.38 -0.14
C TRP A 54 -3.97 8.67 0.95
N ILE A 55 -3.55 7.46 0.62
CA ILE A 55 -2.56 6.71 1.38
C ILE A 55 -1.36 6.38 0.49
N GLU A 56 -0.16 6.48 1.05
CA GLU A 56 1.10 6.21 0.37
C GLU A 56 2.01 5.35 1.25
N ILE A 57 2.69 4.39 0.63
CA ILE A 57 3.71 3.57 1.29
C ILE A 57 5.05 3.67 0.60
N TYR A 58 6.10 3.57 1.40
CA TYR A 58 7.50 3.62 1.00
C TYR A 58 8.09 2.23 1.14
N ILE A 59 8.61 1.68 0.05
CA ILE A 59 9.03 0.29 -0.03
C ILE A 59 10.51 0.24 -0.43
N TYR A 60 11.30 -0.47 0.35
CA TYR A 60 12.70 -0.78 0.03
C TYR A 60 12.88 -2.30 -0.02
N ARG A 61 13.42 -2.79 -1.15
CA ARG A 61 13.48 -4.23 -1.47
C ARG A 61 12.07 -4.84 -1.43
N ASN A 62 11.72 -5.55 -0.35
CA ASN A 62 10.43 -6.21 -0.17
C ASN A 62 9.71 -5.79 1.12
N PHE A 63 10.22 -4.76 1.82
CA PHE A 63 9.72 -4.31 3.11
C PHE A 63 9.21 -2.88 3.02
N VAL A 64 8.11 -2.62 3.71
CA VAL A 64 7.64 -1.25 3.93
C VAL A 64 8.54 -0.60 4.97
N VAL A 65 9.03 0.60 4.66
CA VAL A 65 9.91 1.39 5.53
C VAL A 65 9.22 2.62 6.10
N GLY A 66 8.05 2.98 5.55
CA GLY A 66 7.17 4.00 6.10
C GLY A 66 5.85 4.09 5.33
N ALA A 67 4.88 4.75 5.93
CA ALA A 67 3.57 5.02 5.34
C ALA A 67 3.06 6.40 5.78
N SER A 68 2.31 7.06 4.90
CA SER A 68 1.66 8.34 5.14
C SER A 68 0.20 8.25 4.68
N VAL A 69 -0.73 8.77 5.48
CA VAL A 69 -2.15 8.80 5.19
C VAL A 69 -2.68 10.21 5.39
N ILE A 70 -3.48 10.68 4.46
CA ILE A 70 -4.31 11.87 4.59
C ILE A 70 -5.71 11.43 4.19
N GLY A 71 -6.68 11.44 5.11
CA GLY A 71 -8.04 10.97 4.81
C GLY A 71 -8.77 10.40 6.01
N ILE A 72 -9.95 9.82 5.78
CA ILE A 72 -10.75 9.21 6.84
C ILE A 72 -10.02 8.01 7.47
N GLY A 73 -10.01 7.96 8.81
CA GLY A 73 -9.50 6.81 9.55
C GLY A 73 -8.00 6.61 9.36
N ALA A 74 -7.23 7.70 9.21
CA ALA A 74 -5.80 7.66 9.02
C ALA A 74 -5.11 6.89 10.15
N GLY A 75 -5.54 7.12 11.40
CA GLY A 75 -5.01 6.40 12.56
C GLY A 75 -5.24 4.89 12.48
N GLU A 76 -6.47 4.47 12.13
CA GLU A 76 -6.84 3.06 12.01
C GLU A 76 -6.10 2.36 10.87
N LEU A 77 -5.96 3.02 9.72
CA LEU A 77 -5.25 2.47 8.57
C LEU A 77 -3.74 2.30 8.84
N LEU A 78 -3.16 3.19 9.64
CA LEU A 78 -1.73 3.16 10.00
C LEU A 78 -1.39 2.02 10.96
N ASN A 79 -2.34 1.53 11.76
CA ASN A 79 -2.09 0.39 12.67
C ASN A 79 -1.55 -0.84 11.92
N PHE A 80 -2.11 -1.13 10.73
CA PHE A 80 -1.63 -2.21 9.87
C PHE A 80 -0.18 -1.99 9.41
N TRP A 81 0.17 -0.76 8.99
CA TRP A 81 1.53 -0.46 8.54
C TRP A 81 2.53 -0.41 9.69
N SER A 82 2.12 0.05 10.87
CA SER A 82 2.91 -0.01 12.10
C SER A 82 3.29 -1.46 12.43
N PHE A 83 2.32 -2.38 12.35
CA PHE A 83 2.56 -3.82 12.54
C PHE A 83 3.53 -4.38 11.49
N MET A 84 3.33 -4.06 10.21
CA MET A 84 4.19 -4.52 9.11
C MET A 84 5.65 -4.07 9.27
N ILE A 85 5.87 -2.78 9.60
CA ILE A 85 7.21 -2.19 9.74
C ILE A 85 7.88 -2.72 11.01
N SER A 86 7.15 -2.80 12.13
CA SER A 86 7.69 -3.29 13.41
C SER A 86 8.20 -4.72 13.32
N ASN A 87 7.48 -5.58 12.61
CA ASN A 87 7.79 -7.00 12.47
C ASN A 87 8.62 -7.31 11.22
N ARG A 88 9.00 -6.30 10.42
CA ARG A 88 9.69 -6.46 9.14
C ARG A 88 9.05 -7.55 8.27
N ILE A 89 7.73 -7.50 8.11
CA ILE A 89 7.01 -8.47 7.30
C ILE A 89 7.16 -8.09 5.83
N SER A 90 7.52 -9.08 5.00
CA SER A 90 7.61 -8.87 3.57
C SER A 90 6.23 -8.61 2.97
N ILE A 91 6.13 -7.63 2.08
CA ILE A 91 4.88 -7.26 1.40
C ILE A 91 4.24 -8.44 0.64
N TYR A 92 5.06 -9.38 0.15
CA TYR A 92 4.61 -10.59 -0.54
C TYR A 92 3.87 -11.57 0.39
N LYS A 93 4.17 -11.57 1.69
CA LYS A 93 3.46 -12.44 2.65
C LYS A 93 2.01 -12.00 2.82
N VAL A 94 1.75 -10.70 2.80
CA VAL A 94 0.40 -10.14 2.97
C VAL A 94 -0.37 -10.02 1.67
N ALA A 95 0.30 -10.15 0.52
CA ALA A 95 -0.33 -10.19 -0.79
C ALA A 95 -1.42 -11.27 -0.90
N ARG A 96 -1.30 -12.37 -0.16
CA ARG A 96 -2.27 -13.49 -0.16
C ARG A 96 -3.42 -13.31 0.84
N THR A 97 -3.35 -12.32 1.72
CA THR A 97 -4.37 -12.10 2.74
C THR A 97 -5.65 -11.54 2.11
N SER A 98 -6.79 -12.06 2.56
CA SER A 98 -8.12 -11.53 2.22
C SER A 98 -8.43 -10.33 3.09
N PHE A 99 -8.86 -9.24 2.47
CA PHE A 99 -9.32 -8.03 3.17
C PHE A 99 -10.83 -7.99 3.07
N ALA A 100 -11.50 -7.56 4.14
CA ALA A 100 -12.94 -7.40 4.14
C ALA A 100 -13.38 -6.31 3.15
N TYR A 101 -14.52 -6.53 2.49
CA TYR A 101 -15.10 -5.63 1.50
C TYR A 101 -16.61 -5.42 1.79
N PRO A 102 -17.14 -4.18 1.68
CA PRO A 102 -16.41 -2.93 1.46
C PRO A 102 -15.88 -2.34 2.78
N THR A 103 -14.57 -2.08 2.85
CA THR A 103 -13.95 -1.41 4.02
C THR A 103 -12.92 -0.38 3.59
N LEU A 104 -12.61 0.58 4.48
CA LEU A 104 -11.48 1.49 4.26
C LEU A 104 -10.16 0.72 4.20
N GLY A 105 -10.01 -0.37 4.97
CA GLY A 105 -8.81 -1.20 4.99
C GLY A 105 -8.43 -1.80 3.63
N GLU A 106 -9.37 -1.91 2.69
CA GLU A 106 -9.12 -2.33 1.32
C GLU A 106 -8.08 -1.45 0.60
N VAL A 107 -7.96 -0.16 0.98
CA VAL A 107 -6.89 0.71 0.43
C VAL A 107 -5.50 0.14 0.69
N ASN A 108 -5.29 -0.54 1.82
CA ASN A 108 -4.03 -1.21 2.13
C ASN A 108 -3.76 -2.36 1.17
N LYS A 109 -4.80 -3.13 0.82
CA LYS A 109 -4.72 -4.20 -0.19
C LYS A 109 -4.44 -3.65 -1.58
N LYS A 110 -5.08 -2.53 -1.97
CA LYS A 110 -4.83 -1.87 -3.25
C LYS A 110 -3.39 -1.38 -3.37
N LEU A 111 -2.81 -0.80 -2.32
CA LEU A 111 -1.39 -0.39 -2.32
C LEU A 111 -0.42 -1.55 -2.57
N ILE A 112 -0.69 -2.69 -1.91
CA ILE A 112 0.09 -3.93 -2.09
C ILE A 112 -0.04 -4.43 -3.52
N THR A 113 -1.26 -4.44 -4.05
CA THR A 113 -1.55 -4.92 -5.41
C THR A 113 -0.91 -4.02 -6.46
N ASN A 114 -0.99 -2.69 -6.32
CA ASN A 114 -0.35 -1.71 -7.20
C ASN A 114 1.17 -1.88 -7.24
N TYR A 115 1.79 -2.28 -6.13
CA TYR A 115 3.22 -2.55 -6.08
C TYR A 115 3.60 -3.91 -6.72
N ILE A 116 2.81 -4.95 -6.52
CA ILE A 116 3.13 -6.32 -6.94
C ILE A 116 2.72 -6.58 -8.40
N GLY A 117 1.56 -6.07 -8.82
CA GLY A 117 0.96 -6.33 -10.13
C GLY A 117 1.93 -6.14 -11.29
N PRO A 118 2.56 -4.96 -11.45
CA PRO A 118 3.50 -4.71 -12.55
C PRO A 118 4.69 -5.68 -12.56
N LYS A 119 5.18 -6.12 -11.39
CA LYS A 119 6.30 -7.08 -11.32
C LYS A 119 5.91 -8.47 -11.79
N PHE A 120 4.64 -8.84 -11.62
CA PHE A 120 4.13 -10.13 -12.07
C PHE A 120 3.89 -10.11 -13.58
N PHE A 121 3.22 -9.08 -14.10
CA PHE A 121 2.87 -9.01 -15.52
C PHE A 121 4.04 -8.64 -16.44
N ASN A 122 5.08 -7.96 -15.95
CA ASN A 122 6.24 -7.61 -16.75
C ASN A 122 7.29 -8.73 -16.87
N ASN A 123 7.03 -9.93 -16.32
CA ASN A 123 7.93 -11.06 -16.47
C ASN A 123 7.75 -11.73 -17.86
N PRO A 124 8.77 -11.73 -18.75
CA PRO A 124 8.67 -12.28 -20.10
C PRO A 124 8.24 -13.76 -20.12
N LEU A 125 8.67 -14.54 -19.12
CA LEU A 125 8.32 -15.96 -19.01
C LEU A 125 6.83 -16.15 -18.74
N ILE A 126 6.27 -15.36 -17.82
CA ILE A 126 4.84 -15.41 -17.49
C ILE A 126 4.02 -14.98 -18.71
N ARG A 127 4.42 -13.91 -19.40
CA ARG A 127 3.75 -13.45 -20.61
C ARG A 127 3.76 -14.51 -21.71
N ASN A 128 4.88 -15.19 -21.91
CA ASN A 128 4.98 -16.27 -22.91
C ASN A 128 4.16 -17.50 -22.51
N MET A 129 4.12 -17.84 -21.22
CA MET A 129 3.30 -18.95 -20.71
C MET A 129 1.80 -18.65 -20.82
N VAL A 130 1.36 -17.43 -20.49
CA VAL A 130 -0.03 -17.00 -20.67
C VAL A 130 -0.42 -17.04 -22.15
N ARG A 131 0.45 -16.56 -23.05
CA ARG A 131 0.21 -16.66 -24.49
C ARG A 131 0.11 -18.10 -25.00
N LEU A 132 0.92 -19.00 -24.45
CA LEU A 132 0.90 -20.41 -24.83
C LEU A 132 -0.39 -21.08 -24.34
N THR A 133 -0.79 -20.83 -23.09
CA THR A 133 -2.06 -21.36 -22.55
C THR A 133 -3.29 -20.79 -23.25
N GLN A 134 -3.32 -19.48 -23.57
CA GLN A 134 -4.38 -18.86 -24.39
C GLN A 134 -4.45 -19.40 -25.83
N LYS A 135 -3.37 -20.02 -26.33
CA LYS A 135 -3.36 -20.67 -27.64
C LYS A 135 -3.95 -22.09 -27.61
N PHE A 136 -3.98 -22.73 -26.43
CA PHE A 136 -4.44 -24.12 -26.25
C PHE A 136 -5.77 -24.24 -25.50
N LEU A 137 -6.22 -23.18 -24.82
CA LEU A 137 -7.57 -23.06 -24.28
C LEU A 137 -8.47 -22.41 -25.34
N PRO A 138 -9.70 -22.93 -25.59
CA PRO A 138 -10.64 -22.35 -26.53
C PRO A 138 -11.08 -20.93 -26.13
#